data_AF-A0A353QHP9-F1
#
_entry.id   AF-A0A353QHP9-F1
#
_cell.length_a   1.000
_cell.length_b   1.000
_cell.length_c   1.000
_cell.angle_alpha   90.00
_cell.angle_beta   90.00
_cell.angle_gamma   90.00
#
_symmetry.space_group_name_H-M   'P 1'
#
loop_
_entity.id
_entity.type
_entity.pdbx_description
1 polymer ?
#
loop_
_entity_poly.entity_id
_entity_poly.type
_entity_poly.pdbx_seq_one_letter_code
_entity_poly.pdbx_strand_id
1 'polypeptide(L)' 'YRASDQDKSGSGLGLAIVKEIIEAHGGEIDLASGSEGCTIRFMLPR' A
#
# COMPACT_ATOMS: atom_id res chain seq x y z
N TYR A 1 -15.95 10.03 -24.83
CA TYR A 1 -16.87 9.48 -23.82
C TYR A 1 -16.08 8.53 -22.93
N ARG A 2 -15.50 9.00 -21.81
CA ARG A 2 -14.94 8.10 -20.79
C ARG A 2 -16.12 7.69 -19.93
N ALA A 3 -16.49 6.42 -19.97
CA ALA A 3 -17.45 5.89 -19.02
C ALA A 3 -16.86 6.10 -17.62
N SER A 4 -17.52 6.92 -16.83
CA SER A 4 -17.26 7.07 -15.40
C SER A 4 -17.68 5.79 -14.71
N ASP A 5 -16.80 4.81 -14.70
CA ASP A 5 -16.83 3.65 -13.78
C ASP A 5 -16.47 4.10 -12.34
N GLN A 6 -16.98 5.26 -11.93
CA GLN A 6 -16.75 5.83 -10.59
C GLN A 6 -17.56 5.10 -9.50
N ASP A 7 -18.50 4.22 -9.88
CA ASP A 7 -19.36 3.50 -8.94
C ASP A 7 -18.74 2.24 -8.32
N LYS A 8 -17.52 1.87 -8.71
CA LYS A 8 -16.73 0.83 -8.00
C LYS A 8 -15.45 1.42 -7.46
N SER A 9 -15.57 2.36 -6.53
CA SER A 9 -14.45 2.65 -5.63
C SER A 9 -14.03 1.35 -4.96
N GLY A 10 -12.78 0.95 -5.17
CA GLY A 10 -12.20 -0.19 -4.45
C GLY A 10 -12.30 0.05 -2.95
N SER A 11 -12.38 -1.00 -2.15
CA SER A 11 -12.56 -0.91 -0.69
C SER A 11 -11.42 -0.18 0.04
N GLY A 12 -10.32 0.15 -0.63
CA GLY A 12 -9.15 0.78 -0.02
C GLY A 12 -8.37 -0.14 0.93
N LEU A 13 -8.74 -1.41 1.04
CA LEU A 13 -8.18 -2.34 2.04
C LEU A 13 -6.77 -2.86 1.71
N GLY A 14 -6.30 -2.71 0.47
CA GLY A 14 -5.06 -3.33 0.01
C GLY A 14 -3.84 -2.98 0.87
N LEU A 15 -3.62 -1.70 1.17
CA LEU A 15 -2.47 -1.26 1.98
C LEU A 15 -2.63 -1.64 3.46
N ALA A 16 -3.86 -1.67 3.97
CA ALA A 16 -4.13 -2.12 5.33
C ALA A 16 -3.78 -3.61 5.48
N ILE A 17 -4.18 -4.46 4.53
CA ILE A 17 -3.83 -5.88 4.51
C ILE A 17 -2.31 -6.07 4.43
N VAL A 18 -1.62 -5.31 3.57
CA VAL A 18 -0.16 -5.37 3.45
C VAL A 18 0.52 -5.01 4.76
N LYS A 19 0.06 -3.94 5.45
CA LYS A 19 0.58 -3.53 6.74
C LYS A 19 0.43 -4.64 7.79
N GLU A 20 -0.77 -5.20 7.93
CA GLU A 20 -1.04 -6.29 8.88
C GLU A 20 -0.16 -7.52 8.62
N ILE A 21 0.05 -7.88 7.36
CA ILE A 21 0.95 -8.99 7.00
C ILE A 21 2.37 -8.68 7.43
N ILE A 22 2.90 -7.50 7.14
CA ILE A 22 4.28 -7.12 7.47
C ILE A 22 4.48 -7.10 8.99
N GLU A 23 3.57 -6.48 9.72
CA GLU A 23 3.61 -6.41 11.19
C GLU A 23 3.49 -7.80 11.84
N ALA A 24 2.66 -8.69 11.29
CA ALA A 24 2.56 -10.08 11.75
C ALA A 24 3.85 -10.89 11.57
N HIS A 25 4.71 -10.48 10.63
CA HIS A 25 6.04 -11.07 10.43
C HIS A 25 7.14 -10.32 11.20
N GLY A 26 6.78 -9.36 12.07
CA GLY A 26 7.73 -8.52 12.82
C GLY A 26 8.49 -7.52 11.95
N GLY A 27 7.99 -7.26 10.74
CA GLY A 27 8.57 -6.32 9.80
C GLY A 27 8.08 -4.89 9.99
N GLU A 28 8.66 -3.99 9.21
CA GLU A 28 8.33 -2.57 9.20
C GLU A 28 8.02 -2.12 7.76
N ILE A 29 7.13 -1.13 7.61
CA ILE A 29 6.71 -0.57 6.32
C ILE A 29 6.76 0.96 6.38
N ASP A 30 7.38 1.57 5.37
CA ASP A 30 7.62 3.01 5.26
C ASP A 30 7.33 3.53 3.86
N LEU A 31 7.04 4.83 3.77
CA LEU A 31 6.99 5.57 2.52
C LEU A 31 8.37 6.17 2.23
N ALA A 32 8.96 5.85 1.08
CA ALA A 32 10.20 6.48 0.67
C ALA A 32 9.94 7.92 0.22
N SER A 33 10.77 8.86 0.68
CA SER A 33 10.76 10.24 0.24
C SER A 33 11.21 10.36 -1.22
N GLY A 34 10.46 11.09 -2.05
CA GLY A 34 10.79 11.39 -3.44
C GLY A 34 9.75 12.30 -4.08
N SER A 35 10.15 13.11 -5.07
CA SER A 35 9.25 14.03 -5.76
C SER A 35 8.47 13.38 -6.91
N GLU A 36 8.86 12.18 -7.34
CA GLU A 36 8.26 11.48 -8.47
C GLU A 36 7.72 10.11 -8.06
N GLY A 37 6.42 9.91 -8.28
CA GLY A 37 5.72 8.66 -8.02
C GLY A 37 5.49 8.35 -6.53
N CYS A 38 5.27 7.07 -6.25
CA CYS A 38 5.04 6.55 -4.90
C CYS A 38 5.88 5.30 -4.72
N THR A 39 6.77 5.30 -3.73
CA THR A 39 7.59 4.14 -3.39
C THR A 39 7.31 3.75 -1.94
N ILE A 40 6.84 2.52 -1.77
CA ILE A 40 6.61 1.91 -0.46
C ILE A 40 7.74 0.90 -0.23
N ARG A 41 8.40 0.98 0.92
CA ARG A 41 9.49 0.09 1.32
C ARG A 41 9.03 -0.72 2.53
N PHE A 42 9.38 -2.00 2.59
CA PHE A 42 9.22 -2.79 3.80
C PHE A 42 10.45 -3.65 4.03
N MET A 43 10.64 -4.09 5.28
CA MET A 43 11.71 -4.97 5.71
C MET A 43 11.12 -6.06 6.60
N LEU A 44 11.68 -7.27 6.52
CA LEU A 44 11.33 -8.38 7.40
C LEU A 44 12.55 -8.75 8.26
N PRO A 45 12.35 -9.24 9.49
CA PRO A 45 13.39 -9.85 10.30
C PRO A 45 14.06 -11.03 9.58
N ARG A 46 15.30 -11.36 9.99
CA ARG A 46 16.09 -12.46 9.43
C ARG A 46 15.58 -13.84 9.85
#